data_AF-A0A7C5YVM4-F1
#
_entry.id   AF-A0A7C5YVM4-F1
#
_cell.length_a   1.000
_cell.length_b   1.000
_cell.length_c   1.000
_cell.angle_alpha   90.00
_cell.angle_beta   90.00
_cell.angle_gamma   90.00
#
_symmetry.space_group_name_H-M   'P 1'
#
loop_
_entity.id
_entity.type
_entity.pdbx_description
1 polymer ?
#
loop_
_entity_poly.entity_id
_entity_poly.type
_entity_poly.pdbx_seq_one_letter_code
_entity_poly.pdbx_strand_id
1 'polypeptide(L)'
;SYPYHLLNQGFEALREKLAREVFCRRCEQRFCEKACPKSALEKGEDGLIRRNVFRCISCYSCVLACPFGVLEKSYLVYHSNICDLCKEREAECVKSCPEGAIKVVKEEELEGAKESIKGVLVKGWHWEQSEKRK
;
A
#
# COMPACT_ATOMS: atom_id res chain seq x y z
N SER A 1 14.17 -11.38 7.69
CA SER A 1 13.80 -10.03 7.24
C SER A 1 13.10 -10.14 5.90
N TYR A 2 11.80 -10.43 5.91
CA TYR A 2 11.03 -10.33 4.67
C TYR A 2 10.81 -8.84 4.39
N PRO A 3 11.22 -8.30 3.23
CA PRO A 3 11.15 -6.85 2.95
C PRO A 3 9.74 -6.28 3.14
N TYR A 4 8.72 -7.09 2.89
CA TYR A 4 7.30 -6.73 2.98
C TYR A 4 6.66 -7.13 4.32
N HIS A 5 7.44 -7.54 5.32
CA HIS A 5 6.91 -7.90 6.63
C HIS A 5 6.44 -6.64 7.36
N LEU A 6 5.26 -6.68 7.98
CA LEU A 6 4.71 -5.54 8.74
C LEU A 6 5.62 -5.05 9.87
N LEU A 7 6.51 -5.91 10.37
CA LEU A 7 7.49 -5.60 11.42
C LEU A 7 8.85 -5.13 10.88
N ASN A 8 8.98 -4.94 9.57
CA ASN A 8 10.24 -4.46 9.01
C ASN A 8 10.44 -3.00 9.46
N GLN A 9 11.43 -2.76 10.32
CA GLN A 9 11.63 -1.50 11.07
C GLN A 9 12.12 -0.32 10.21
N GLY A 10 11.66 -0.21 8.97
CA GLY A 10 12.02 0.91 8.09
C GLY A 10 13.50 0.98 7.72
N PHE A 11 14.30 -0.08 7.92
CA PHE A 11 15.73 -0.05 7.59
C PHE A 11 16.00 0.20 6.10
N GLU A 12 15.19 -0.40 5.22
CA GLU A 12 15.28 -0.15 3.78
C GLU A 12 14.83 1.27 3.42
N ALA A 13 13.78 1.78 4.06
CA ALA A 13 13.33 3.17 3.90
C ALA A 13 14.40 4.17 4.41
N LEU A 14 15.07 3.83 5.51
CA LEU A 14 16.20 4.59 6.06
C LEU A 14 17.39 4.56 5.10
N ARG A 15 17.70 3.39 4.52
CA ARG A 15 18.76 3.24 3.53
C ARG A 15 18.47 4.06 2.28
N GLU A 16 17.26 4.01 1.76
CA GLU A 16 16.83 4.85 0.64
C GLU A 16 16.95 6.34 0.98
N LYS A 17 16.49 6.74 2.17
CA LYS A 17 16.61 8.11 2.65
C LYS A 17 18.08 8.54 2.70
N LEU A 18 18.94 7.76 3.37
CA LEU A 18 20.39 8.04 3.48
C LEU A 18 21.06 8.08 2.11
N ALA A 19 20.78 7.12 1.24
CA ALA A 19 21.34 7.08 -0.10
C ALA A 19 20.99 8.34 -0.88
N ARG A 20 19.74 8.79 -0.77
CA ARG A 20 19.29 10.04 -1.37
C ARG A 20 19.94 11.27 -0.74
N GLU A 21 20.04 11.36 0.59
CA GLU A 21 20.65 12.51 1.27
C GLU A 21 22.14 12.65 0.91
N VAL A 22 22.87 11.53 0.84
CA VAL A 22 24.32 11.50 0.70
C VAL A 22 24.77 11.47 -0.76
N PHE A 23 24.11 10.68 -1.61
CA PHE A 23 24.57 10.41 -2.98
C PHE A 23 23.78 11.14 -4.07
N CYS A 24 22.61 11.73 -3.77
CA CYS A 24 21.83 12.44 -4.79
C CYS A 24 22.60 13.67 -5.31
N ARG A 25 22.72 13.76 -6.64
CA ARG A 25 23.42 14.85 -7.32
C ARG A 25 22.57 16.10 -7.57
N ARG A 26 21.33 16.14 -7.06
CA ARG A 26 20.38 17.28 -7.19
C ARG A 26 20.22 17.81 -8.62
N CYS A 27 20.26 16.91 -9.62
CA CYS A 27 20.36 17.24 -11.04
C CYS A 27 19.32 18.29 -11.50
N GLU A 28 19.72 19.16 -12.42
CA GLU A 28 18.81 20.13 -13.06
C GLU A 28 17.89 19.47 -14.08
N GLN A 29 18.39 18.46 -14.82
CA GLN A 29 17.61 17.77 -15.85
C GLN A 29 16.51 16.84 -15.31
N ARG A 30 16.55 16.52 -14.01
CA ARG A 30 15.54 15.73 -13.27
C ARG A 30 15.11 14.42 -13.97
N PHE A 31 16.08 13.61 -14.39
CA PHE A 31 15.83 12.35 -15.13
C PHE A 31 14.82 11.43 -14.43
N CYS A 32 14.97 11.25 -13.12
CA CYS A 32 14.10 10.39 -12.33
C CYS A 32 12.66 10.91 -12.23
N GLU A 33 12.46 12.22 -12.14
CA GLU A 33 11.14 12.87 -12.14
C GLU A 33 10.45 12.67 -13.49
N LYS A 34 11.16 12.97 -14.59
CA LYS A 34 10.65 12.82 -15.96
C LYS A 34 10.33 11.38 -16.33
N ALA A 35 11.06 10.41 -15.78
CA ALA A 35 10.82 9.00 -16.03
C ALA A 35 9.61 8.44 -15.28
N CYS A 36 9.03 9.17 -14.32
CA CYS A 36 7.92 8.65 -13.53
C CYS A 36 6.58 8.80 -14.27
N PRO A 37 5.89 7.69 -14.65
CA PRO A 37 4.62 7.78 -15.39
C PRO A 37 3.44 8.26 -14.54
N LYS A 38 3.61 8.35 -13.21
CA LYS A 38 2.58 8.77 -12.26
C LYS A 38 2.92 10.06 -11.51
N SER A 39 3.99 10.75 -11.94
CA SER A 39 4.45 11.99 -11.28
C SER A 39 4.55 11.83 -9.77
N ALA A 40 5.09 10.69 -9.34
CA ALA A 40 5.26 10.33 -7.93
C ALA A 40 6.58 10.85 -7.35
N LEU A 41 7.42 11.51 -8.15
CA LEU A 41 8.67 12.10 -7.71
C LEU A 41 8.62 13.61 -7.88
N GLU A 42 9.16 14.32 -6.91
CA GLU A 42 9.14 15.79 -6.85
C GLU A 42 10.48 16.30 -6.31
N LYS A 43 11.07 17.31 -6.94
CA LYS A 43 12.22 18.02 -6.38
C LYS A 43 11.76 19.01 -5.31
N GLY A 44 12.16 18.79 -4.06
CA GLY A 44 11.93 19.75 -2.97
C GLY A 44 12.87 20.96 -3.03
N GLU A 45 12.68 21.89 -2.11
CA GLU A 45 13.43 23.15 -2.03
C GLU A 45 14.95 22.93 -1.82
N ASP A 46 15.32 21.88 -1.08
CA ASP A 46 16.69 21.41 -0.86
C ASP A 46 17.33 20.73 -2.10
N GLY A 47 16.60 20.68 -3.21
CA GLY A 47 17.00 20.04 -4.45
C GLY A 47 16.97 18.51 -4.42
N LEU A 48 16.52 17.89 -3.33
CA LEU A 48 16.38 16.44 -3.21
C LEU A 48 15.04 15.98 -3.76
N ILE A 49 15.06 14.82 -4.41
CA ILE A 49 13.86 14.19 -4.98
C ILE A 49 13.08 13.45 -3.89
N ARG A 50 11.82 13.77 -3.66
CA ARG A 50 10.92 13.07 -2.72
C ARG A 50 9.97 12.17 -3.49
N ARG A 51 9.74 10.96 -2.97
CA ARG A 51 8.79 9.99 -3.54
C ARG A 51 7.47 10.04 -2.78
N ASN A 52 6.37 10.30 -3.48
CA ASN A 52 5.02 10.17 -2.96
C ASN A 52 4.58 8.69 -3.02
N VAL A 53 4.54 8.04 -1.87
CA VAL A 53 4.21 6.62 -1.69
C VAL A 53 2.82 6.28 -2.24
N PHE A 54 1.84 7.18 -2.09
CA PHE A 54 0.46 6.95 -2.56
C PHE A 54 0.29 7.03 -4.08
N ARG A 55 1.19 7.75 -4.77
CA ARG A 55 1.18 7.84 -6.25
C ARG A 55 2.10 6.81 -6.91
N CYS A 56 3.07 6.29 -6.18
CA CYS A 56 4.08 5.38 -6.70
C CYS A 56 3.47 4.00 -6.99
N ILE A 57 3.62 3.51 -8.23
CA ILE A 57 3.17 2.18 -8.66
C ILE A 57 4.30 1.15 -8.74
N SER A 58 5.47 1.46 -8.19
CA SER A 58 6.65 0.56 -8.18
C SER A 58 7.09 0.04 -9.55
N CYS A 59 6.97 0.86 -10.61
CA CYS A 59 7.42 0.50 -11.96
C CYS A 59 8.95 0.56 -12.16
N TYR A 60 9.68 1.13 -11.20
CA TYR A 60 11.14 1.28 -11.20
C TYR A 60 11.75 2.11 -12.34
N SER A 61 10.96 2.79 -13.16
CA SER A 61 11.46 3.65 -14.24
C SER A 61 12.43 4.72 -13.74
N CYS A 62 12.16 5.30 -12.56
CA CYS A 62 13.02 6.30 -11.95
C CYS A 62 14.37 5.77 -11.45
N VAL A 63 14.43 4.49 -11.05
CA VAL A 63 15.66 3.80 -10.66
C VAL A 63 16.56 3.66 -11.88
N LEU A 64 16.00 3.17 -12.99
CA LEU A 64 16.72 3.01 -14.26
C LEU A 64 17.15 4.34 -14.87
N ALA A 65 16.34 5.39 -14.72
CA ALA A 65 16.64 6.71 -15.24
C ALA A 65 17.70 7.46 -14.45
N CYS A 66 18.07 7.03 -13.23
CA CYS A 66 19.10 7.69 -12.45
C CYS A 66 20.50 7.25 -12.95
N PRO A 67 21.29 8.14 -13.59
CA PRO A 67 22.61 7.76 -14.09
C PRO A 67 23.61 7.44 -12.97
N PHE A 68 23.29 7.81 -11.73
CA PHE A 68 24.13 7.62 -10.55
C PHE A 68 23.66 6.47 -9.66
N GLY A 69 22.56 5.78 -10.01
CA GLY A 69 22.05 4.65 -9.24
C GLY A 69 21.61 4.99 -7.81
N VAL A 70 21.25 6.26 -7.53
CA VAL A 70 20.94 6.72 -6.17
C VAL A 70 19.56 6.27 -5.70
N LEU A 71 18.60 6.19 -6.62
CA LEU A 71 17.25 5.76 -6.29
C LEU A 71 17.22 4.25 -6.15
N GLU A 72 16.82 3.79 -4.98
CA GLU A 72 16.54 2.38 -4.79
C GLU A 72 15.13 2.04 -5.26
N LYS A 73 14.93 0.75 -5.52
CA LYS A 73 13.59 0.18 -5.61
C LYS A 73 12.99 0.37 -4.23
N SER A 74 12.13 1.40 -4.04
CA SER A 74 11.35 1.48 -2.80
C SER A 74 10.67 0.14 -2.63
N TYR A 75 10.91 -0.46 -1.50
CA TYR A 75 9.88 -1.25 -0.88
C TYR A 75 8.92 -0.21 -0.36
N LEU A 76 7.83 0.02 -1.10
CA LEU A 76 6.68 0.63 -0.47
C LEU A 76 6.44 -0.23 0.76
N VAL A 77 6.64 0.34 1.95
CA VAL A 77 5.92 -0.15 3.10
C VAL A 77 4.50 0.05 2.64
N TYR A 78 3.87 -1.02 2.16
CA TYR A 78 2.43 -1.05 2.15
C TYR A 78 2.10 -0.74 3.59
N HIS A 79 1.68 0.51 3.85
CA HIS A 79 0.87 0.77 5.01
C HIS A 79 -0.35 -0.10 4.75
N SER A 80 -0.23 -1.35 5.18
CA SER A 80 -1.35 -2.24 5.38
C SER A 80 -2.16 -1.51 6.42
N ASN A 81 -3.10 -0.72 5.95
CA ASN A 81 -4.16 -0.19 6.78
C ASN A 81 -4.90 -1.46 7.23
N ILE A 82 -4.49 -1.97 8.38
CA ILE A 82 -5.15 -3.11 9.00
C ILE A 82 -6.53 -2.60 9.38
N CYS A 83 -7.57 -3.34 9.00
CA CYS A 83 -8.91 -3.07 9.47
C CYS A 83 -8.90 -3.03 11.00
N ASP A 84 -9.24 -1.87 11.57
CA ASP A 84 -9.41 -1.69 13.01
C ASP A 84 -10.79 -2.14 13.50
N LEU A 85 -11.61 -2.69 12.60
CA LEU A 85 -13.03 -3.03 12.78
C LEU A 85 -13.89 -1.83 13.20
N CYS A 86 -13.42 -0.61 12.95
CA CYS A 86 -14.09 0.62 13.36
C CYS A 86 -14.50 0.60 14.85
N LYS A 87 -13.72 0.01 15.76
CA LYS A 87 -14.12 -0.19 17.17
C LYS A 87 -14.61 1.07 17.90
N GLU A 88 -14.19 2.25 17.46
CA GLU A 88 -14.54 3.55 18.05
C GLU A 88 -15.64 4.31 17.29
N ARG A 89 -16.20 3.74 16.21
CA ARG A 89 -17.22 4.38 15.37
C ARG A 89 -18.14 3.36 14.72
N GLU A 90 -19.14 3.84 14.00
CA GLU A 90 -19.95 2.94 13.18
C GLU A 90 -19.13 2.43 11.98
N ALA A 91 -19.31 1.16 11.61
CA ALA A 91 -18.58 0.54 10.51
C ALA A 91 -19.02 1.12 9.15
N GLU A 92 -18.24 2.08 8.63
CA GLU A 92 -18.60 2.82 7.41
C GLU A 92 -18.72 1.91 6.18
N CYS A 93 -17.95 0.81 6.12
CA CYS A 93 -18.06 -0.17 5.05
C CYS A 93 -19.39 -0.95 5.09
N VAL A 94 -19.95 -1.19 6.27
CA VAL A 94 -21.29 -1.80 6.44
C VAL A 94 -22.36 -0.83 6.01
N LYS A 95 -22.28 0.43 6.49
CA LYS A 95 -23.22 1.49 6.13
C LYS A 95 -23.24 1.81 4.64
N SER A 96 -22.06 1.79 3.99
CA SER A 96 -21.93 2.09 2.57
C SER A 96 -22.33 0.92 1.67
N CYS A 97 -22.60 -0.28 2.21
CA CYS A 97 -22.89 -1.46 1.41
C CYS A 97 -24.38 -1.53 1.04
N PRO A 98 -24.77 -1.26 -0.22
CA PRO A 98 -26.18 -1.24 -0.62
C PRO A 98 -26.82 -2.64 -0.56
N GLU A 99 -26.06 -3.68 -0.87
CA GLU A 99 -26.52 -5.08 -0.93
C GLU A 99 -26.51 -5.78 0.44
N GLY A 100 -26.08 -5.10 1.52
CA GLY A 100 -25.97 -5.70 2.85
C GLY A 100 -25.01 -6.90 2.93
N ALA A 101 -24.02 -6.96 2.04
CA ALA A 101 -23.05 -8.05 1.94
C ALA A 101 -22.02 -8.05 3.08
N ILE A 102 -21.80 -6.89 3.71
CA ILE A 102 -20.84 -6.71 4.81
C ILE A 102 -21.64 -6.52 6.10
N LYS A 103 -21.31 -7.26 7.15
CA LYS A 103 -21.96 -7.19 8.46
C LYS A 103 -20.93 -7.32 9.58
N VAL A 104 -21.16 -6.61 10.68
CA VAL A 104 -20.48 -6.89 11.96
C VAL A 104 -21.29 -7.96 12.66
N VAL A 105 -20.66 -9.09 12.94
CA VAL A 105 -21.29 -10.27 13.57
C VAL A 105 -20.36 -10.81 14.66
N LYS A 106 -20.90 -11.66 15.53
CA LYS A 106 -20.06 -12.52 16.36
C LYS A 106 -19.55 -13.69 15.53
N GLU A 107 -18.37 -14.19 15.87
CA GLU A 107 -17.71 -15.28 15.13
C GLU A 107 -18.61 -16.54 15.01
N GLU A 108 -19.36 -16.83 16.08
CA GLU A 108 -20.29 -17.96 16.18
C GLU A 108 -21.49 -17.85 15.22
N GLU A 109 -21.84 -16.66 14.75
CA GLU A 109 -23.03 -16.40 13.93
C GLU A 109 -22.82 -16.73 12.45
N LEU A 110 -21.58 -17.00 12.02
CA LEU A 110 -21.23 -17.29 10.62
C LEU A 110 -20.62 -18.69 10.45
N GLU A 111 -21.48 -19.70 10.42
CA GLU A 111 -21.07 -21.05 10.03
C GLU A 111 -20.52 -21.09 8.59
N GLY A 112 -19.35 -21.72 8.44
CA GLY A 112 -18.68 -21.92 7.15
C GLY A 112 -17.91 -20.71 6.61
N ALA A 113 -17.77 -19.63 7.39
CA ALA A 113 -16.88 -18.53 7.05
C ALA A 113 -15.41 -18.92 7.30
N LYS A 114 -14.50 -18.33 6.52
CA LYS A 114 -13.05 -18.49 6.71
C LYS A 114 -12.44 -17.15 7.04
N GLU A 115 -11.48 -17.14 7.96
CA GLU A 115 -10.72 -15.93 8.27
C GLU A 115 -9.79 -15.58 7.11
N SER A 116 -9.90 -14.36 6.60
CA SER A 116 -9.03 -13.86 5.53
C SER A 116 -7.86 -13.04 6.09
N ILE A 117 -8.15 -12.20 7.07
CA ILE A 117 -7.19 -11.42 7.86
C ILE A 117 -7.72 -11.36 9.30
N LYS A 118 -6.86 -11.06 10.27
CA LYS A 118 -7.21 -11.07 11.69
C LYS A 118 -8.51 -10.30 11.97
N GLY A 119 -9.57 -11.01 12.36
CA GLY A 119 -10.88 -10.45 12.68
C GLY A 119 -11.80 -10.11 11.50
N VAL A 120 -11.44 -10.46 10.26
CA VAL A 120 -12.31 -10.34 9.07
C VAL A 120 -12.61 -11.72 8.50
N LEU A 121 -13.87 -12.11 8.63
CA LEU A 121 -14.41 -13.38 8.15
C LEU A 121 -15.02 -13.21 6.75
N VAL A 122 -14.71 -14.12 5.85
CA VAL A 122 -15.23 -14.15 4.48
C VAL A 122 -16.01 -15.44 4.26
N LYS A 123 -17.28 -15.31 3.88
CA LYS A 123 -18.13 -16.42 3.45
C LYS A 123 -18.35 -16.32 1.94
N GLY A 124 -17.63 -17.13 1.20
CA GLY A 124 -17.84 -17.29 -0.25
C GLY A 124 -19.06 -18.16 -0.53
N TRP A 125 -19.80 -17.83 -1.57
CA TRP A 125 -20.87 -18.67 -2.11
C TRP A 125 -20.38 -19.30 -3.41
N HIS A 126 -20.63 -20.59 -3.59
CA HIS A 126 -20.40 -21.21 -4.89
C HIS A 126 -21.42 -20.67 -5.88
N TRP A 127 -21.05 -20.45 -7.15
CA TRP A 127 -21.97 -19.87 -8.15
C TRP A 127 -23.24 -20.72 -8.34
N GLU A 128 -23.16 -22.04 -8.20
CA GLU A 128 -24.32 -22.96 -8.22
C GLU A 128 -25.26 -22.81 -7.01
N GLN A 129 -24.80 -22.21 -5.91
CA GLN A 129 -25.61 -21.97 -4.72
C GLN A 129 -26.35 -20.62 -4.77
N SER A 130 -26.15 -19.83 -5.83
CA SER A 130 -26.72 -18.50 -5.99
C SER A 130 -28.24 -18.49 -6.23
N GLU A 131 -28.81 -19.58 -6.76
CA GLU A 131 -30.26 -19.69 -7.02
C GLU A 131 -31.11 -19.74 -5.74
N LYS A 132 -30.51 -20.09 -4.59
CA LYS A 132 -31.18 -20.14 -3.28
C LYS A 132 -31.31 -18.76 -2.61
N ARG A 133 -30.96 -17.68 -3.31
CA ARG A 133 -30.86 -16.31 -2.76
C ARG A 133 -31.95 -15.35 -3.25
N LYS A 134 -33.01 -15.85 -3.93
CA LYS A 134 -34.22 -15.06 -4.22
C LYS A 134 -35.16 -15.03 -3.03
#